data_AF-A0A496RD34-F1
#
_entry.id   AF-A0A496RD34-F1
#
_cell.length_a   1.000
_cell.length_b   1.000
_cell.length_c   1.000
_cell.angle_alpha   90.00
_cell.angle_beta   90.00
_cell.angle_gamma   90.00
#
_symmetry.space_group_name_H-M   'P 1'
#
loop_
_entity.id
_entity.type
_entity.pdbx_description
1 polymer ?
#
loop_
_entity_poly.entity_id
_entity_poly.type
_entity_poly.pdbx_seq_one_letter_code
_entity_poly.pdbx_strand_id
1 'polypeptide(L)'
;EYLEGPEYSLDALIYDGEIHICGVADRHIFFPPYFVEMGHTIPAAADPFILEEVTEVFKQGIKALGITNGAAKGDIKWSRGRAYVGEIAARLSGGYMSGWTYPYSSGVEVTRSAIRIALGLPPEDLTPTGDRTSAERAVISIPGIVTEISGKEDAFTLEGVKHLFIRIQKGSRVSFPTNNVEKCGNCIAVSGKRGDAVFMAEEGCRKIFIRLKPGEELTEDFLFNNSEPWVPAAFTLEKSENISFLESLPPGKGSRGAVWIPVLPDMEGEEKLEWHGKDLRRAFNEVVTITGCRTFSGENIREGILPGKIFYSAFLRGGVQGGVWVIDTVRSFVENGGRAEELFKKWEN
;
A
#
# COMPACT_ATOMS: atom_id res chain seq x y z
N GLU A 1 -17.85 -16.61 -13.56
CA GLU A 1 -17.80 -17.14 -12.17
C GLU A 1 -16.76 -16.33 -11.40
N TYR A 2 -16.94 -16.13 -10.09
CA TYR A 2 -15.89 -15.60 -9.23
C TYR A 2 -15.08 -16.75 -8.63
N LEU A 3 -13.75 -16.70 -8.79
CA LEU A 3 -12.84 -17.72 -8.29
C LEU A 3 -12.16 -17.22 -7.01
N GLU A 4 -12.59 -17.77 -5.87
CA GLU A 4 -11.95 -17.53 -4.57
C GLU A 4 -10.64 -18.31 -4.45
N GLY A 5 -9.62 -17.66 -3.89
CA GLY A 5 -8.33 -18.29 -3.62
C GLY A 5 -7.15 -17.42 -4.05
N PRO A 6 -5.92 -17.87 -3.75
CA PRO A 6 -4.71 -17.15 -4.08
C PRO A 6 -4.53 -17.06 -5.61
N GLU A 7 -3.81 -16.02 -6.01
CA GLU A 7 -3.47 -15.74 -7.40
C GLU A 7 -1.95 -15.65 -7.54
N TYR A 8 -1.45 -16.21 -8.62
CA TYR A 8 -0.03 -16.25 -8.93
C TYR A 8 0.24 -15.52 -10.24
N SER A 9 1.29 -14.70 -10.23
CA SER A 9 1.82 -14.08 -11.45
C SER A 9 2.97 -14.93 -11.97
N LEU A 10 2.96 -15.25 -13.26
CA LEU A 10 3.99 -16.00 -13.94
C LEU A 10 4.46 -15.21 -15.15
N ASP A 11 5.78 -15.18 -15.38
CA ASP A 11 6.35 -14.81 -16.66
C ASP A 11 6.91 -16.04 -17.36
N ALA A 12 6.90 -16.03 -18.68
CA ALA A 12 7.61 -16.98 -19.51
C ALA A 12 8.26 -16.28 -20.69
N LEU A 13 9.40 -16.81 -21.12
CA LEU A 13 9.97 -16.54 -22.44
C LEU A 13 9.74 -17.76 -23.32
N ILE A 14 9.36 -17.51 -24.56
CA ILE A 14 9.13 -18.55 -25.55
C ILE A 14 10.05 -18.29 -26.73
N TYR A 15 10.84 -19.29 -27.11
CA TYR A 15 11.74 -19.21 -28.27
C TYR A 15 11.70 -20.53 -29.03
N ASP A 16 11.36 -20.47 -30.31
CA ASP A 16 11.20 -21.64 -31.19
C ASP A 16 10.26 -22.71 -30.60
N GLY A 17 9.18 -22.27 -29.94
CA GLY A 17 8.18 -23.12 -29.29
C GLY A 17 8.56 -23.64 -27.90
N GLU A 18 9.81 -23.46 -27.46
CA GLU A 18 10.27 -23.87 -26.13
C GLU A 18 9.87 -22.83 -25.09
N ILE A 19 9.20 -23.26 -24.02
CA ILE A 19 8.67 -22.40 -22.96
C ILE A 19 9.58 -22.44 -21.73
N HIS A 20 10.20 -21.31 -21.39
CA HIS A 20 10.98 -21.14 -20.17
C HIS A 20 10.22 -20.28 -19.16
N ILE A 21 9.99 -20.80 -17.95
CA ILE A 21 9.29 -20.06 -16.89
C ILE A 21 10.26 -19.12 -16.17
N CYS A 22 9.93 -17.83 -16.17
CA CYS A 22 10.70 -16.75 -15.58
C CYS A 22 10.17 -16.34 -14.20
N GLY A 23 9.87 -17.34 -13.38
CA GLY A 23 9.44 -17.19 -11.99
C GLY A 23 7.94 -17.20 -11.77
N VAL A 24 7.56 -17.57 -10.55
CA VAL A 24 6.18 -17.58 -10.03
C VAL A 24 6.16 -16.69 -8.80
N ALA A 25 5.24 -15.73 -8.74
CA ALA A 25 5.13 -14.79 -7.63
C ALA A 25 3.77 -14.89 -6.94
N ASP A 26 3.76 -14.77 -5.62
CA ASP A 26 2.52 -14.54 -4.86
C ASP A 26 2.03 -13.12 -5.13
N ARG A 27 0.76 -12.96 -5.54
CA ARG A 27 0.12 -11.65 -5.73
C ARG A 27 -0.62 -11.22 -4.47
N HIS A 28 -0.42 -9.98 -4.03
CA HIS A 28 -1.08 -9.40 -2.86
C HIS A 28 -2.17 -8.42 -3.33
N ILE A 29 -3.41 -8.93 -3.49
CA ILE A 29 -4.55 -8.18 -4.04
C ILE A 29 -5.53 -7.83 -2.92
N PHE A 30 -5.94 -6.55 -2.84
CA PHE A 30 -6.78 -6.02 -1.77
C PHE A 30 -7.88 -5.08 -2.28
N PHE A 31 -8.74 -4.68 -1.34
CA PHE A 31 -9.77 -3.64 -1.47
C PHE A 31 -10.91 -3.95 -2.47
N PRO A 32 -11.65 -5.07 -2.27
CA PRO A 32 -12.86 -5.33 -3.07
C PRO A 32 -13.84 -4.14 -2.97
N PRO A 33 -14.56 -3.81 -4.06
CA PRO A 33 -14.75 -4.59 -5.28
C PRO A 33 -13.62 -4.44 -6.32
N TYR A 34 -12.60 -3.65 -6.03
CA TYR A 34 -11.45 -3.46 -6.92
C TYR A 34 -10.37 -4.51 -6.64
N PHE A 35 -9.62 -4.89 -7.67
CA PHE A 35 -8.52 -5.85 -7.58
C PHE A 35 -7.19 -5.10 -7.58
N VAL A 36 -6.93 -4.36 -6.51
CA VAL A 36 -5.70 -3.54 -6.40
C VAL A 36 -4.55 -4.42 -5.91
N GLU A 37 -3.53 -4.56 -6.74
CA GLU A 37 -2.30 -5.27 -6.39
C GLU A 37 -1.42 -4.36 -5.53
N MET A 38 -1.42 -4.57 -4.21
CA MET A 38 -0.54 -3.87 -3.26
C MET A 38 0.89 -4.41 -3.29
N GLY A 39 1.11 -5.49 -4.02
CA GLY A 39 2.40 -5.87 -4.57
C GLY A 39 2.53 -7.37 -4.77
N HIS A 40 3.76 -7.85 -4.89
CA HIS A 40 4.04 -9.29 -5.02
C HIS A 40 5.29 -9.73 -4.25
N THR A 41 5.44 -11.04 -4.08
CA THR A 41 6.66 -11.64 -3.51
C THR A 41 7.12 -12.82 -4.36
N ILE A 42 8.39 -12.83 -4.74
CA ILE A 42 9.00 -13.83 -5.62
C ILE A 42 10.28 -14.40 -4.98
N PRO A 43 10.50 -15.73 -5.01
CA PRO A 43 9.61 -16.78 -5.52
C PRO A 43 8.34 -16.95 -4.68
N ALA A 44 7.30 -17.57 -5.24
CA ALA A 44 6.07 -17.89 -4.52
C ALA A 44 6.33 -18.92 -3.40
N ALA A 45 5.59 -18.84 -2.30
CA ALA A 45 5.77 -19.72 -1.12
C ALA A 45 4.65 -20.76 -0.95
N ALA A 46 3.90 -21.05 -2.01
CA ALA A 46 2.86 -22.07 -1.98
C ALA A 46 3.44 -23.50 -1.98
N ASP A 47 2.57 -24.47 -1.70
CA ASP A 47 2.93 -25.89 -1.79
C ASP A 47 3.48 -26.23 -3.19
N PRO A 48 4.56 -27.03 -3.31
CA PRO A 48 5.15 -27.38 -4.60
C PRO A 48 4.16 -27.98 -5.60
N PHE A 49 3.17 -28.76 -5.15
CA PHE A 49 2.12 -29.32 -6.01
C PHE A 49 1.28 -28.22 -6.64
N ILE A 50 0.94 -27.18 -5.87
CA ILE A 50 0.18 -26.03 -6.38
C ILE A 50 1.01 -25.28 -7.43
N LEU A 51 2.29 -25.03 -7.15
CA LEU A 51 3.18 -24.32 -8.07
C LEU A 51 3.38 -25.09 -9.39
N GLU A 52 3.46 -26.41 -9.32
CA GLU A 52 3.53 -27.29 -10.49
C GLU A 52 2.26 -27.20 -11.33
N GLU A 53 1.06 -27.37 -10.73
CA GLU A 53 -0.21 -27.28 -11.45
C GLU A 53 -0.40 -25.90 -12.10
N VAL A 54 -0.13 -24.84 -11.34
CA VAL A 54 -0.24 -23.45 -11.82
C VAL A 54 0.69 -23.21 -13.02
N THR A 55 1.91 -23.74 -12.95
CA THR A 55 2.88 -23.64 -14.05
C THR A 55 2.45 -24.43 -15.27
N GLU A 56 1.92 -25.64 -15.09
CA GLU A 56 1.50 -26.51 -16.19
C GLU A 56 0.26 -25.94 -16.89
N VAL A 57 -0.74 -25.47 -16.14
CA VAL A 57 -1.91 -24.76 -16.71
C VAL A 57 -1.49 -23.53 -17.50
N PHE A 58 -0.50 -22.76 -17.01
CA PHE A 58 0.03 -21.63 -17.75
C PHE A 58 0.71 -22.05 -19.06
N LYS A 59 1.55 -23.08 -19.05
CA LYS A 59 2.20 -23.63 -20.26
C LYS A 59 1.18 -24.14 -21.28
N GLN A 60 0.13 -24.82 -20.82
CA GLN A 60 -0.96 -25.27 -21.69
C GLN A 60 -1.71 -24.09 -22.31
N GLY A 61 -1.96 -23.04 -21.52
CA GLY A 61 -2.56 -21.80 -22.01
C GLY A 61 -1.71 -21.09 -23.07
N ILE A 62 -0.39 -20.98 -22.86
CA ILE A 62 0.55 -20.43 -23.85
C ILE A 62 0.47 -21.20 -25.17
N LYS A 63 0.50 -22.54 -25.11
CA LYS A 63 0.39 -23.42 -26.29
C LYS A 63 -0.95 -23.26 -26.99
N ALA A 64 -2.05 -23.23 -26.23
CA ALA A 64 -3.40 -23.09 -26.76
C ALA A 64 -3.61 -21.74 -27.49
N LEU A 65 -2.94 -20.68 -27.02
CA LEU A 65 -2.95 -19.37 -27.67
C LEU A 65 -2.00 -19.26 -28.87
N GLY A 66 -1.20 -20.29 -29.15
CA GLY A 66 -0.26 -20.30 -30.28
C GLY A 66 0.94 -19.37 -30.11
N ILE A 67 1.33 -19.06 -28.87
CA ILE A 67 2.50 -18.21 -28.59
C ILE A 67 3.76 -19.06 -28.76
N THR A 68 4.49 -18.88 -29.87
CA THR A 68 5.69 -19.67 -30.18
C THR A 68 7.00 -18.91 -30.04
N ASN A 69 6.98 -17.58 -30.12
CA ASN A 69 8.14 -16.70 -29.96
C ASN A 69 7.73 -15.42 -29.23
N GLY A 70 8.46 -15.03 -28.19
CA GLY A 70 8.25 -13.79 -27.44
C GLY A 70 8.22 -14.01 -25.93
N ALA A 71 7.27 -13.36 -25.27
CA ALA A 71 7.05 -13.47 -23.84
C ALA A 71 5.56 -13.72 -23.56
N ALA A 72 5.27 -14.34 -22.42
CA ALA A 72 3.91 -14.47 -21.90
C ALA A 72 3.88 -14.14 -20.41
N LYS A 73 2.85 -13.42 -20.00
CA LYS A 73 2.48 -13.19 -18.60
C LYS A 73 1.20 -13.97 -18.32
N GLY A 74 1.14 -14.65 -17.18
CA GLY A 74 -0.04 -15.37 -16.71
C GLY A 74 -0.48 -14.91 -15.32
N ASP A 75 -1.76 -14.61 -15.16
CA ASP A 75 -2.42 -14.57 -13.84
C ASP A 75 -3.24 -15.85 -13.69
N ILE A 76 -2.81 -16.70 -12.76
CA ILE A 76 -3.41 -18.02 -12.54
C ILE A 76 -3.96 -18.09 -11.13
N LYS A 77 -5.26 -18.40 -11.03
CA LYS A 77 -5.96 -18.60 -9.75
C LYS A 77 -5.85 -20.05 -9.32
N TRP A 78 -5.57 -20.29 -8.03
CA TRP A 78 -5.77 -21.60 -7.42
C TRP A 78 -7.07 -21.59 -6.62
N SER A 79 -8.03 -22.44 -7.01
CA SER A 79 -9.34 -22.49 -6.37
C SER A 79 -9.87 -23.92 -6.35
N ARG A 80 -10.49 -24.33 -5.24
CA ARG A 80 -11.16 -25.65 -5.12
C ARG A 80 -10.28 -26.81 -5.61
N GLY A 81 -8.99 -26.77 -5.28
CA GLY A 81 -8.01 -27.82 -5.60
C GLY A 81 -7.52 -27.86 -7.05
N ARG A 82 -7.73 -26.80 -7.85
CA ARG A 82 -7.33 -26.74 -9.27
C ARG A 82 -6.83 -25.34 -9.65
N ALA A 83 -5.97 -25.27 -10.67
CA ALA A 83 -5.53 -24.01 -11.26
C ALA A 83 -6.46 -23.55 -12.41
N TYR A 84 -6.70 -22.25 -12.52
CA TYR A 84 -7.54 -21.63 -13.55
C TYR A 84 -6.82 -20.42 -14.15
N VAL A 85 -6.85 -20.32 -15.47
CA VAL A 85 -6.35 -19.13 -16.17
C VAL A 85 -7.31 -17.96 -15.91
N GLY A 86 -6.79 -16.91 -15.26
CA GLY A 86 -7.46 -15.61 -15.19
C GLY A 86 -7.15 -14.76 -16.42
N GLU A 87 -5.86 -14.56 -16.71
CA GLU A 87 -5.36 -13.82 -17.88
C GLU A 87 -4.08 -14.49 -18.40
N ILE A 88 -3.91 -14.55 -19.72
CA ILE A 88 -2.60 -14.72 -20.37
C ILE A 88 -2.42 -13.60 -21.40
N ALA A 89 -1.29 -12.91 -21.34
CA ALA A 89 -0.95 -11.83 -22.26
C ALA A 89 0.41 -12.09 -22.92
N ALA A 90 0.51 -11.90 -24.24
CA ALA A 90 1.75 -12.08 -25.02
C ALA A 90 2.74 -10.91 -24.84
N ARG A 91 3.14 -10.67 -23.60
CA ARG A 91 4.11 -9.66 -23.16
C ARG A 91 4.69 -10.06 -21.80
N LEU A 92 5.74 -9.39 -21.38
CA LEU A 92 6.22 -9.46 -20.00
C LEU A 92 5.21 -8.83 -19.02
N SER A 93 5.32 -9.23 -17.75
CA SER A 93 4.59 -8.63 -16.65
C SER A 93 4.83 -7.12 -16.57
N GLY A 94 3.74 -6.39 -16.28
CA GLY A 94 3.79 -4.97 -15.99
C GLY A 94 4.35 -4.70 -14.60
N GLY A 95 4.44 -3.41 -14.23
CA GLY A 95 4.98 -3.02 -12.93
C GLY A 95 6.47 -3.36 -12.83
N TYR A 96 6.85 -4.14 -11.81
CA TYR A 96 8.26 -4.33 -11.45
C TYR A 96 8.74 -5.78 -11.50
N MET A 97 7.90 -6.74 -11.94
CA MET A 97 8.26 -8.16 -11.88
C MET A 97 9.42 -8.51 -12.82
N SER A 98 9.23 -8.34 -14.13
CA SER A 98 10.22 -8.73 -15.15
C SER A 98 11.43 -7.80 -15.23
N GLY A 99 11.27 -6.54 -14.81
CA GLY A 99 12.34 -5.54 -14.84
C GLY A 99 13.20 -5.49 -13.58
N TRP A 100 12.69 -5.94 -12.42
CA TRP A 100 13.37 -5.79 -11.13
C TRP A 100 13.28 -7.01 -10.24
N THR A 101 12.08 -7.40 -9.79
CA THR A 101 12.00 -8.38 -8.69
C THR A 101 12.44 -9.78 -9.11
N TYR A 102 12.12 -10.22 -10.33
CA TYR A 102 12.64 -11.50 -10.83
C TYR A 102 14.15 -11.45 -11.03
N PRO A 103 14.74 -10.46 -11.74
CA PRO A 103 16.19 -10.30 -11.80
C PRO A 103 16.87 -10.26 -10.42
N TYR A 104 16.29 -9.59 -9.43
CA TYR A 104 16.85 -9.59 -8.07
C TYR A 104 16.74 -10.92 -7.36
N SER A 105 15.66 -11.64 -7.57
CA SER A 105 15.45 -12.96 -6.96
C SER A 105 16.36 -14.01 -7.57
N SER A 106 16.42 -14.09 -8.91
CA SER A 106 17.04 -15.18 -9.66
C SER A 106 18.41 -14.86 -10.26
N GLY A 107 18.78 -13.57 -10.39
CA GLY A 107 19.95 -13.13 -11.14
C GLY A 107 19.79 -13.19 -12.66
N VAL A 108 18.58 -13.41 -13.18
CA VAL A 108 18.30 -13.54 -14.62
C VAL A 108 17.64 -12.28 -15.17
N GLU A 109 18.26 -11.70 -16.21
CA GLU A 109 17.78 -10.50 -16.92
C GLU A 109 16.71 -10.86 -17.98
N VAL A 110 15.52 -11.25 -17.53
CA VAL A 110 14.41 -11.67 -18.42
C VAL A 110 14.04 -10.61 -19.47
N THR A 111 14.07 -9.32 -19.10
CA THR A 111 13.75 -8.21 -20.02
C THR A 111 14.73 -8.14 -21.19
N ARG A 112 16.02 -8.36 -20.93
CA ARG A 112 17.05 -8.41 -21.97
C ARG A 112 16.83 -9.57 -22.93
N SER A 113 16.52 -10.76 -22.40
CA SER A 113 16.22 -11.93 -23.22
C SER A 113 14.94 -11.76 -24.04
N ALA A 114 13.90 -11.11 -23.52
CA ALA A 114 12.71 -10.76 -24.29
C ALA A 114 13.04 -9.83 -25.49
N ILE A 115 13.90 -8.82 -25.26
CA ILE A 115 14.36 -7.92 -26.34
C ILE A 115 15.14 -8.71 -27.41
N ARG A 116 16.00 -9.65 -27.00
CA ARG A 116 16.74 -10.50 -27.94
C ARG A 116 15.80 -11.33 -28.83
N ILE A 117 14.79 -11.95 -28.23
CA ILE A 117 13.78 -12.72 -28.97
C ILE A 117 13.04 -11.81 -29.97
N ALA A 118 12.67 -10.60 -29.56
CA ALA A 118 12.03 -9.62 -30.44
C ALA A 118 12.93 -9.18 -31.62
N LEU A 119 14.26 -9.27 -31.47
CA LEU A 119 15.25 -9.04 -32.53
C LEU A 119 15.55 -10.29 -33.37
N GLY A 120 14.87 -11.42 -33.13
CA GLY A 120 15.12 -12.69 -33.81
C GLY A 120 16.41 -13.38 -33.34
N LEU A 121 16.91 -13.03 -32.15
CA LEU A 121 18.07 -13.65 -31.53
C LEU A 121 17.61 -14.65 -30.44
N PRO A 122 18.38 -15.72 -30.18
CA PRO A 122 18.09 -16.60 -29.05
C PRO A 122 18.20 -15.83 -27.72
N PRO A 123 17.42 -16.19 -26.69
CA PRO A 123 17.57 -15.61 -25.35
C PRO A 123 18.97 -15.88 -24.79
N GLU A 124 19.36 -15.14 -23.76
CA GLU A 124 20.56 -15.49 -22.96
C GLU A 124 20.28 -16.75 -22.11
N ASP A 125 21.30 -17.22 -21.39
CA ASP A 125 21.11 -18.28 -20.40
C ASP A 125 20.10 -17.82 -19.33
N LEU A 126 19.02 -18.59 -19.18
CA LEU A 126 17.93 -18.30 -18.25
C LEU A 126 18.04 -19.12 -16.95
N THR A 127 19.17 -19.79 -16.75
CA THR A 127 19.48 -20.51 -15.51
C THR A 127 19.65 -19.52 -14.36
N PRO A 128 18.88 -19.65 -13.26
CA PRO A 128 19.05 -18.80 -12.09
C PRO A 128 20.48 -18.87 -11.53
N THR A 129 21.07 -17.70 -11.29
CA THR A 129 22.41 -17.52 -10.68
C THR A 129 22.34 -17.02 -9.24
N GLY A 130 21.14 -16.73 -8.75
CA GLY A 130 20.84 -16.33 -7.39
C GLY A 130 19.64 -17.07 -6.82
N ASP A 131 19.62 -17.19 -5.50
CA ASP A 131 18.51 -17.77 -4.73
C ASP A 131 18.15 -16.79 -3.60
N ARG A 132 17.44 -15.73 -3.98
CA ARG A 132 16.97 -14.69 -3.05
C ARG A 132 15.48 -14.48 -3.19
N THR A 133 14.88 -13.92 -2.15
CA THR A 133 13.54 -13.35 -2.25
C THR A 133 13.61 -11.89 -2.63
N SER A 134 12.76 -11.48 -3.57
CA SER A 134 12.41 -10.07 -3.78
C SER A 134 10.94 -9.85 -3.44
N ALA A 135 10.65 -8.79 -2.69
CA ALA A 135 9.31 -8.38 -2.36
C ALA A 135 9.08 -6.94 -2.82
N GLU A 136 7.88 -6.67 -3.32
CA GLU A 136 7.44 -5.35 -3.71
C GLU A 136 6.15 -4.99 -2.96
N ARG A 137 6.04 -3.74 -2.52
CA ARG A 137 4.89 -3.22 -1.78
C ARG A 137 4.53 -1.82 -2.26
N ALA A 138 3.25 -1.47 -2.20
CA ALA A 138 2.73 -0.21 -2.70
C ALA A 138 2.52 0.85 -1.61
N VAL A 139 2.75 2.10 -2.00
CA VAL A 139 2.35 3.31 -1.27
C VAL A 139 1.03 3.81 -1.85
N ILE A 140 0.06 4.10 -0.99
CA ILE A 140 -1.28 4.58 -1.35
C ILE A 140 -1.64 5.81 -0.51
N SER A 141 -2.70 6.53 -0.90
CA SER A 141 -3.12 7.76 -0.23
C SER A 141 -4.63 7.83 -0.17
N ILE A 142 -5.16 8.58 0.79
CA ILE A 142 -6.57 8.98 0.78
C ILE A 142 -6.77 10.09 -0.27
N PRO A 143 -8.01 10.38 -0.71
CA PRO A 143 -8.26 11.45 -1.66
C PRO A 143 -7.73 12.82 -1.21
N GLY A 144 -7.08 13.54 -2.12
CA GLY A 144 -6.59 14.89 -1.82
C GLY A 144 -5.58 15.44 -2.84
N ILE A 145 -4.98 16.57 -2.49
CA ILE A 145 -3.89 17.20 -3.25
C ILE A 145 -2.60 17.14 -2.43
N VAL A 146 -1.53 16.58 -3.00
CA VAL A 146 -0.25 16.41 -2.34
C VAL A 146 0.45 17.76 -2.15
N THR A 147 0.84 18.09 -0.92
CA THR A 147 1.66 19.27 -0.60
C THR A 147 3.12 18.94 -0.39
N GLU A 148 3.41 17.76 0.15
CA GLU A 148 4.74 17.29 0.50
C GLU A 148 4.80 15.76 0.50
N ILE A 149 5.97 15.21 0.18
CA ILE A 149 6.27 13.78 0.30
C ILE A 149 7.59 13.66 1.05
N SER A 150 7.59 12.96 2.19
CA SER A 150 8.77 12.82 3.06
C SER A 150 9.11 11.34 3.33
N GLY A 151 10.29 11.11 3.91
CA GLY A 151 10.77 9.79 4.33
C GLY A 151 11.39 8.93 3.24
N LYS A 152 11.65 9.50 2.05
CA LYS A 152 12.28 8.79 0.92
C LYS A 152 13.71 8.36 1.26
N GLU A 153 14.48 9.29 1.83
CA GLU A 153 15.87 9.06 2.22
C GLU A 153 15.94 7.99 3.31
N ASP A 154 15.13 8.12 4.37
CA ASP A 154 15.05 7.14 5.46
C ASP A 154 14.67 5.75 4.96
N ALA A 155 13.69 5.64 4.05
CA ALA A 155 13.31 4.38 3.43
C ALA A 155 14.48 3.74 2.67
N PHE A 156 15.28 4.55 1.97
CA PHE A 156 16.40 4.06 1.17
C PHE A 156 17.60 3.63 2.02
N THR A 157 17.70 4.10 3.27
CA THR A 157 18.73 3.64 4.22
C THR A 157 18.46 2.25 4.80
N LEU A 158 17.24 1.71 4.63
CA LEU A 158 16.90 0.38 5.13
C LEU A 158 17.67 -0.69 4.36
N GLU A 159 18.36 -1.56 5.11
CA GLU A 159 19.09 -2.67 4.52
C GLU A 159 18.13 -3.58 3.74
N GLY A 160 18.50 -3.93 2.51
CA GLY A 160 17.70 -4.77 1.63
C GLY A 160 16.77 -3.99 0.70
N VAL A 161 16.41 -2.74 0.98
CA VAL A 161 15.69 -1.89 0.02
C VAL A 161 16.58 -1.62 -1.19
N LYS A 162 16.09 -1.93 -2.39
CA LYS A 162 16.80 -1.74 -3.66
C LYS A 162 16.26 -0.56 -4.44
N HIS A 163 14.95 -0.38 -4.45
CA HIS A 163 14.30 0.69 -5.18
C HIS A 163 13.09 1.24 -4.44
N LEU A 164 12.92 2.55 -4.60
CA LEU A 164 11.72 3.27 -4.22
C LEU A 164 11.25 4.05 -5.45
N PHE A 165 10.09 3.69 -5.98
CA PHE A 165 9.47 4.33 -7.13
C PHE A 165 8.33 5.22 -6.65
N ILE A 166 8.56 6.53 -6.55
CA ILE A 166 7.50 7.49 -6.23
C ILE A 166 6.94 8.07 -7.53
N ARG A 167 5.64 7.92 -7.74
CA ARG A 167 4.94 8.29 -8.98
C ARG A 167 4.16 9.61 -8.88
N ILE A 168 4.12 10.18 -7.67
CA ILE A 168 3.47 11.45 -7.36
C ILE A 168 4.51 12.53 -7.01
N GLN A 169 4.07 13.77 -7.10
CA GLN A 169 4.83 14.96 -6.72
C GLN A 169 3.91 16.01 -6.08
N LYS A 170 4.48 17.06 -5.49
CA LYS A 170 3.70 18.21 -5.02
C LYS A 170 2.75 18.72 -6.11
N GLY A 171 1.49 18.96 -5.75
CA GLY A 171 0.42 19.34 -6.67
C GLY A 171 -0.30 18.17 -7.35
N SER A 172 0.16 16.93 -7.17
CA SER A 172 -0.55 15.76 -7.68
C SER A 172 -1.88 15.58 -6.97
N ARG A 173 -2.91 15.24 -7.73
CA ARG A 173 -4.14 14.71 -7.18
C ARG A 173 -3.97 13.22 -6.90
N VAL A 174 -4.38 12.78 -5.73
CA VAL A 174 -4.32 11.39 -5.28
C VAL A 174 -5.71 10.93 -4.84
N SER A 175 -5.92 9.61 -4.87
CA SER A 175 -7.14 8.92 -4.48
C SER A 175 -6.78 7.62 -3.77
N PHE A 176 -7.74 7.06 -3.05
CA PHE A 176 -7.64 5.66 -2.67
C PHE A 176 -7.71 4.82 -3.97
N PRO A 177 -6.77 3.90 -4.22
CA PRO A 177 -6.64 3.30 -5.54
C PRO A 177 -7.81 2.38 -5.86
N THR A 178 -8.35 2.51 -7.06
CA THR A 178 -9.31 1.59 -7.69
C THR A 178 -8.65 0.71 -8.75
N ASN A 179 -7.41 1.03 -9.10
CA ASN A 179 -6.60 0.30 -10.07
C ASN A 179 -5.10 0.46 -9.78
N ASN A 180 -4.27 -0.30 -10.49
CA ASN A 180 -2.83 -0.33 -10.24
C ASN A 180 -2.08 0.96 -10.65
N VAL A 181 -2.65 1.82 -11.50
CA VAL A 181 -2.00 3.07 -11.92
C VAL A 181 -2.23 4.23 -10.96
N GLU A 182 -3.18 4.11 -10.02
CA GLU A 182 -3.48 5.12 -9.00
C GLU A 182 -2.60 5.01 -7.74
N LYS A 183 -1.85 3.91 -7.59
CA LYS A 183 -0.86 3.76 -6.51
C LYS A 183 0.17 4.89 -6.56
N CYS A 184 0.46 5.49 -5.41
CA CYS A 184 1.36 6.64 -5.29
C CYS A 184 2.84 6.27 -5.49
N GLY A 185 3.18 5.01 -5.28
CA GLY A 185 4.52 4.51 -5.49
C GLY A 185 4.69 3.07 -5.02
N ASN A 186 5.91 2.55 -5.09
CA ASN A 186 6.23 1.19 -4.70
C ASN A 186 7.65 1.09 -4.14
N CYS A 187 7.86 0.19 -3.17
CA CYS A 187 9.16 -0.13 -2.60
C CYS A 187 9.51 -1.59 -2.93
N ILE A 188 10.74 -1.82 -3.39
CA ILE A 188 11.29 -3.16 -3.65
C ILE A 188 12.41 -3.44 -2.66
N ALA A 189 12.33 -4.58 -1.98
CA ALA A 189 13.40 -5.09 -1.13
C ALA A 189 13.81 -6.51 -1.51
N VAL A 190 15.02 -6.89 -1.11
CA VAL A 190 15.66 -8.16 -1.46
C VAL A 190 16.42 -8.69 -0.25
N SER A 191 16.25 -9.98 0.04
CA SER A 191 17.00 -10.69 1.09
C SER A 191 17.14 -12.17 0.75
N GLY A 192 18.12 -12.84 1.37
CA GLY A 192 18.21 -14.30 1.35
C GLY A 192 17.11 -14.99 2.17
N LYS A 193 16.39 -14.24 3.02
CA LYS A 193 15.22 -14.73 3.76
C LYS A 193 13.96 -14.03 3.30
N ARG A 194 12.92 -14.80 3.01
CA ARG A 194 11.63 -14.28 2.55
C ARG A 194 11.01 -13.26 3.50
N GLY A 195 10.99 -13.59 4.79
CA GLY A 195 10.43 -12.72 5.83
C GLY A 195 11.10 -11.35 5.86
N ASP A 196 12.43 -11.31 5.80
CA ASP A 196 13.21 -10.06 5.82
C ASP A 196 12.93 -9.22 4.57
N ALA A 197 12.87 -9.82 3.38
CA ALA A 197 12.55 -9.09 2.15
C ALA A 197 11.15 -8.45 2.22
N VAL A 198 10.16 -9.22 2.69
CA VAL A 198 8.78 -8.71 2.88
C VAL A 198 8.75 -7.57 3.89
N PHE A 199 9.36 -7.79 5.07
CA PHE A 199 9.41 -6.80 6.13
C PHE A 199 10.04 -5.48 5.65
N MET A 200 11.17 -5.54 4.94
CA MET A 200 11.86 -4.34 4.46
C MET A 200 11.09 -3.61 3.36
N ALA A 201 10.39 -4.32 2.48
CA ALA A 201 9.53 -3.67 1.47
C ALA A 201 8.35 -2.94 2.13
N GLU A 202 7.75 -3.54 3.16
CA GLU A 202 6.67 -2.93 3.94
C GLU A 202 7.18 -1.74 4.76
N GLU A 203 8.28 -1.89 5.50
CA GLU A 203 8.88 -0.79 6.25
C GLU A 203 9.30 0.37 5.35
N GLY A 204 9.86 0.08 4.17
CA GLY A 204 10.17 1.09 3.16
C GLY A 204 8.93 1.90 2.74
N CYS A 205 7.77 1.25 2.56
CA CYS A 205 6.51 1.95 2.31
C CYS A 205 6.03 2.74 3.54
N ARG A 206 6.13 2.18 4.74
CA ARG A 206 5.69 2.81 6.00
C ARG A 206 6.46 4.09 6.32
N LYS A 207 7.71 4.22 5.84
CA LYS A 207 8.52 5.45 5.95
C LYS A 207 8.03 6.57 5.06
N ILE A 208 7.31 6.29 3.97
CA ILE A 208 6.81 7.31 3.05
C ILE A 208 5.57 7.95 3.63
N PHE A 209 5.64 9.26 3.89
CA PHE A 209 4.48 10.05 4.27
C PHE A 209 4.08 11.01 3.16
N ILE A 210 2.79 11.04 2.84
CA ILE A 210 2.18 11.92 1.83
C ILE A 210 1.33 12.93 2.60
N ARG A 211 1.79 14.19 2.63
CA ARG A 211 1.04 15.27 3.27
C ARG A 211 0.04 15.84 2.28
N LEU A 212 -1.21 15.98 2.71
CA LEU A 212 -2.30 16.51 1.89
C LEU A 212 -2.55 17.99 2.18
N LYS A 213 -3.13 18.69 1.21
CA LYS A 213 -3.44 20.11 1.30
C LYS A 213 -4.50 20.36 2.38
N PRO A 214 -4.23 21.23 3.36
CA PRO A 214 -5.18 21.58 4.40
C PRO A 214 -6.44 22.22 3.80
N GLY A 215 -7.62 21.85 4.32
CA GLY A 215 -8.92 22.35 3.85
C GLY A 215 -9.33 21.89 2.44
N GLU A 216 -8.67 20.87 1.89
CA GLU A 216 -9.04 20.28 0.60
C GLU A 216 -10.36 19.50 0.70
N GLU A 217 -11.33 19.87 -0.14
CA GLU A 217 -12.71 19.34 -0.12
C GLU A 217 -12.75 17.82 -0.36
N LEU A 218 -11.94 17.30 -1.28
CA LEU A 218 -11.87 15.86 -1.55
C LEU A 218 -11.45 15.05 -0.32
N THR A 219 -10.51 15.59 0.48
CA THR A 219 -10.05 14.94 1.70
C THR A 219 -11.09 15.07 2.79
N GLU A 220 -11.72 16.23 2.92
CA GLU A 220 -12.83 16.46 3.86
C GLU A 220 -13.99 15.49 3.62
N ASP A 221 -14.43 15.36 2.37
CA ASP A 221 -15.53 14.50 1.97
C ASP A 221 -15.25 13.02 2.26
N PHE A 222 -14.01 12.58 2.03
CA PHE A 222 -13.60 11.21 2.35
C PHE A 222 -13.62 10.93 3.86
N LEU A 223 -13.17 11.90 4.66
CA LEU A 223 -13.00 11.75 6.11
C LEU A 223 -14.31 11.85 6.89
N PHE A 224 -15.19 12.78 6.52
CA PHE A 224 -16.40 13.10 7.31
C PHE A 224 -17.70 12.75 6.60
N ASN A 225 -17.75 12.88 5.26
CA ASN A 225 -18.98 12.61 4.49
C ASN A 225 -19.04 11.17 3.94
N ASN A 226 -18.03 10.35 4.23
CA ASN A 226 -17.90 8.96 3.78
C ASN A 226 -18.18 8.78 2.28
N SER A 227 -17.63 9.67 1.45
CA SER A 227 -17.86 9.70 -0.01
C SER A 227 -17.42 8.41 -0.74
N GLU A 228 -16.51 7.63 -0.15
CA GLU A 228 -16.03 6.35 -0.66
C GLU A 228 -16.26 5.21 0.37
N PRO A 229 -17.51 4.75 0.56
CA PRO A 229 -17.87 3.81 1.63
C PRO A 229 -17.29 2.40 1.43
N TRP A 230 -16.80 2.09 0.22
CA TRP A 230 -16.13 0.82 -0.10
C TRP A 230 -14.70 0.76 0.45
N VAL A 231 -14.09 1.91 0.74
CA VAL A 231 -12.73 1.97 1.32
C VAL A 231 -12.85 1.65 2.81
N PRO A 232 -12.24 0.54 3.30
CA PRO A 232 -12.30 0.21 4.71
C PRO A 232 -11.66 1.31 5.55
N ALA A 233 -12.16 1.54 6.77
CA ALA A 233 -11.49 2.46 7.71
C ALA A 233 -10.04 2.02 7.94
N ALA A 234 -9.13 2.99 8.12
CA ALA A 234 -7.73 2.69 8.42
C ALA A 234 -7.61 1.91 9.74
N PHE A 235 -8.44 2.23 10.73
CA PHE A 235 -8.49 1.54 12.01
C PHE A 235 -9.93 1.25 12.44
N THR A 236 -10.11 0.19 13.21
CA THR A 236 -11.34 -0.11 13.96
C THR A 236 -10.94 -0.46 15.37
N LEU A 237 -11.50 0.24 16.36
CA LEU A 237 -11.22 -0.02 17.77
C LEU A 237 -12.00 -1.25 18.24
N GLU A 238 -11.34 -2.13 18.99
CA GLU A 238 -11.94 -3.33 19.59
C GLU A 238 -11.95 -3.27 21.12
N LYS A 239 -11.07 -2.46 21.74
CA LYS A 239 -11.04 -2.31 23.20
C LYS A 239 -12.20 -1.45 23.67
N SER A 240 -13.02 -2.00 24.56
CA SER A 240 -14.17 -1.29 25.17
C SER A 240 -13.74 -0.02 25.90
N GLU A 241 -12.54 -0.01 26.48
CA GLU A 241 -11.94 1.13 27.18
C GLU A 241 -11.69 2.30 26.22
N ASN A 242 -11.12 2.01 25.05
CA ASN A 242 -10.86 2.99 24.01
C ASN A 242 -12.15 3.53 23.41
N ILE A 243 -13.13 2.65 23.15
CA ILE A 243 -14.44 3.02 22.63
C ILE A 243 -15.16 3.94 23.61
N SER A 244 -15.23 3.55 24.89
CA SER A 244 -15.90 4.34 25.94
C SER A 244 -15.21 5.70 26.14
N PHE A 245 -13.87 5.71 26.12
CA PHE A 245 -13.11 6.96 26.19
C PHE A 245 -13.40 7.86 25.00
N LEU A 246 -13.41 7.33 23.77
CA LEU A 246 -13.74 8.08 22.57
C LEU A 246 -15.17 8.65 22.64
N GLU A 247 -16.13 7.87 23.10
CA GLU A 247 -17.53 8.31 23.30
C GLU A 247 -17.65 9.44 24.33
N SER A 248 -16.77 9.47 25.33
CA SER A 248 -16.72 10.53 26.36
C SER A 248 -16.12 11.85 25.87
N LEU A 249 -15.37 11.83 24.75
CA LEU A 249 -14.71 13.04 24.24
C LEU A 249 -15.74 14.06 23.70
N PRO A 250 -15.50 15.37 23.86
CA PRO A 250 -16.30 16.36 23.15
C PRO A 250 -16.07 16.27 21.62
N PRO A 251 -17.02 16.71 20.79
CA PRO A 251 -16.85 16.82 19.34
C PRO A 251 -15.53 17.54 18.97
N GLY A 252 -15.37 18.74 19.51
CA GLY A 252 -14.15 19.55 19.50
C GLY A 252 -14.40 20.82 20.34
N LYS A 253 -13.36 21.44 20.89
CA LYS A 253 -13.49 22.67 21.69
C LYS A 253 -12.25 23.54 21.65
N GLY A 254 -12.43 24.81 22.03
CA GLY A 254 -11.35 25.79 22.09
C GLY A 254 -11.11 26.44 20.74
N SER A 255 -10.80 27.74 20.78
CA SER A 255 -10.76 28.58 19.58
C SER A 255 -9.34 28.97 19.14
N ARG A 256 -8.39 29.06 20.06
CA ARG A 256 -7.01 29.54 19.80
C ARG A 256 -6.00 28.82 20.71
N GLY A 257 -4.73 28.84 20.32
CA GLY A 257 -3.62 28.30 21.10
C GLY A 257 -3.07 26.98 20.53
N ALA A 258 -2.33 26.24 21.35
CA ALA A 258 -1.75 24.97 20.95
C ALA A 258 -2.84 23.92 20.69
N VAL A 259 -2.63 23.07 19.68
CA VAL A 259 -3.50 21.92 19.41
C VAL A 259 -3.11 20.76 20.32
N TRP A 260 -4.09 20.23 21.05
CA TRP A 260 -3.97 19.10 21.96
C TRP A 260 -4.77 17.90 21.45
N ILE A 261 -4.19 16.71 21.58
CA ILE A 261 -4.83 15.45 21.19
C ILE A 261 -4.85 14.51 22.40
N PRO A 262 -6.03 14.01 22.82
CA PRO A 262 -6.10 13.06 23.91
C PRO A 262 -5.52 11.72 23.47
N VAL A 263 -4.78 11.03 24.33
CA VAL A 263 -4.27 9.67 24.07
C VAL A 263 -5.32 8.65 24.51
N LEU A 264 -5.69 7.71 23.64
CA LEU A 264 -6.55 6.58 24.02
C LEU A 264 -5.91 5.74 25.14
N PRO A 265 -6.69 5.18 26.07
CA PRO A 265 -6.18 4.43 27.23
C PRO A 265 -5.30 3.21 26.89
N ASP A 266 -5.68 2.42 25.89
CA ASP A 266 -5.03 1.15 25.52
C ASP A 266 -4.80 1.04 24.01
N MET A 267 -3.91 1.88 23.46
CA MET A 267 -3.53 1.76 22.04
C MET A 267 -2.69 0.52 21.73
N GLU A 268 -1.96 -0.03 22.71
CA GLU A 268 -1.10 -1.20 22.52
C GLU A 268 -1.91 -2.50 22.40
N GLY A 269 -3.06 -2.56 23.06
CA GLY A 269 -3.95 -3.70 22.97
C GLY A 269 -4.75 -3.77 21.67
N GLU A 270 -4.78 -2.73 20.84
CA GLU A 270 -5.45 -2.74 19.54
C GLU A 270 -4.59 -3.48 18.50
N GLU A 271 -4.96 -4.72 18.18
CA GLU A 271 -4.14 -5.62 17.34
C GLU A 271 -4.26 -5.37 15.83
N LYS A 272 -5.30 -4.64 15.40
CA LYS A 272 -5.56 -4.38 13.98
C LYS A 272 -4.56 -3.38 13.40
N LEU A 273 -4.05 -3.70 12.21
CA LEU A 273 -3.13 -2.86 11.46
C LEU A 273 -3.85 -2.10 10.34
N GLU A 274 -3.38 -0.91 10.01
CA GLU A 274 -3.90 -0.13 8.87
C GLU A 274 -3.37 -0.65 7.51
N TRP A 275 -3.73 0.01 6.42
CA TRP A 275 -3.47 -0.42 5.03
C TRP A 275 -1.99 -0.63 4.68
N HIS A 276 -1.06 0.08 5.32
CA HIS A 276 0.40 -0.13 5.22
C HIS A 276 0.97 -0.99 6.35
N GLY A 277 0.13 -1.52 7.24
CA GLY A 277 0.52 -2.42 8.31
C GLY A 277 1.08 -1.74 9.57
N LYS A 278 0.81 -0.45 9.80
CA LYS A 278 1.13 0.22 11.08
C LYS A 278 0.08 -0.15 12.13
N ASP A 279 0.53 -0.38 13.36
CA ASP A 279 -0.36 -0.42 14.53
C ASP A 279 -0.85 0.99 14.90
N LEU A 280 -1.92 1.04 15.70
CA LEU A 280 -2.60 2.28 16.08
C LEU A 280 -1.65 3.25 16.81
N ARG A 281 -0.83 2.74 17.72
CA ARG A 281 0.09 3.56 18.53
C ARG A 281 1.19 4.17 17.68
N ARG A 282 1.80 3.38 16.78
CA ARG A 282 2.81 3.85 15.84
C ARG A 282 2.25 4.95 14.95
N ALA A 283 1.07 4.74 14.38
CA ALA A 283 0.40 5.73 13.54
C ALA A 283 0.06 7.02 14.31
N PHE A 284 -0.44 6.91 15.54
CA PHE A 284 -0.72 8.06 16.38
C PHE A 284 0.54 8.88 16.70
N ASN A 285 1.62 8.21 17.10
CA ASN A 285 2.90 8.85 17.37
C ASN A 285 3.45 9.56 16.13
N GLU A 286 3.28 8.98 14.94
CA GLU A 286 3.69 9.59 13.68
C GLU A 286 2.92 10.90 13.41
N VAL A 287 1.60 10.95 13.64
CA VAL A 287 0.83 12.19 13.58
C VAL A 287 1.38 13.25 14.54
N VAL A 288 1.70 12.85 15.77
CA VAL A 288 2.25 13.75 16.79
C VAL A 288 3.63 14.28 16.37
N THR A 289 4.50 13.42 15.83
CA THR A 289 5.83 13.81 15.35
C THR A 289 5.74 14.76 14.15
N ILE A 290 4.89 14.45 13.16
CA ILE A 290 4.77 15.26 11.92
C ILE A 290 4.20 16.64 12.24
N THR A 291 3.19 16.70 13.11
CA THR A 291 2.50 17.96 13.39
C THR A 291 3.09 18.72 14.56
N GLY A 292 3.83 18.08 15.47
CA GLY A 292 4.27 18.70 16.72
C GLY A 292 3.10 19.14 17.61
N CYS A 293 1.92 18.55 17.46
CA CYS A 293 0.81 18.76 18.38
C CYS A 293 1.17 18.23 19.78
N ARG A 294 0.47 18.70 20.80
CA ARG A 294 0.69 18.23 22.17
C ARG A 294 -0.27 17.09 22.50
N THR A 295 0.15 16.17 23.35
CA THR A 295 -0.68 15.06 23.82
C THR A 295 -0.96 15.18 25.30
N PHE A 296 -2.05 14.56 25.77
CA PHE A 296 -2.35 14.45 27.19
C PHE A 296 -3.10 13.15 27.50
N SER A 297 -2.93 12.68 28.74
CA SER A 297 -3.70 11.61 29.35
C SER A 297 -4.47 12.16 30.57
N GLY A 298 -5.72 11.73 30.76
CA GLY A 298 -6.59 12.15 31.87
C GLY A 298 -7.38 13.45 31.66
N GLU A 299 -8.01 13.95 32.73
CA GLU A 299 -9.06 14.99 32.68
C GLU A 299 -8.57 16.44 32.56
N ASN A 300 -7.26 16.69 32.61
CA ASN A 300 -6.71 18.04 32.57
C ASN A 300 -6.73 18.62 31.16
N ILE A 301 -7.90 19.08 30.72
CA ILE A 301 -8.06 19.92 29.54
C ILE A 301 -7.29 21.22 29.78
N ARG A 302 -6.25 21.43 28.98
CA ARG A 302 -5.43 22.64 29.04
C ARG A 302 -5.92 23.68 28.04
N GLU A 303 -5.65 24.96 28.31
CA GLU A 303 -5.92 26.04 27.37
C GLU A 303 -5.32 25.72 25.98
N GLY A 304 -6.13 25.91 24.93
CA GLY A 304 -5.77 25.57 23.56
C GLY A 304 -6.96 25.08 22.74
N ILE A 305 -6.64 24.44 21.63
CA ILE A 305 -7.60 23.81 20.72
C ILE A 305 -7.57 22.30 20.96
N LEU A 306 -8.73 21.70 21.19
CA LEU A 306 -8.92 20.26 21.34
C LEU A 306 -9.88 19.75 20.26
N PRO A 307 -9.39 19.16 19.17
CA PRO A 307 -10.26 18.59 18.14
C PRO A 307 -11.06 17.36 18.59
N GLY A 308 -10.77 16.74 19.74
CA GLY A 308 -11.66 15.73 20.34
C GLY A 308 -12.05 14.57 19.42
N LYS A 309 -13.34 14.25 19.34
CA LYS A 309 -13.89 13.19 18.48
C LYS A 309 -13.62 13.42 17.00
N ILE A 310 -13.55 14.68 16.54
CA ILE A 310 -13.29 14.99 15.13
C ILE A 310 -11.91 14.49 14.70
N PHE A 311 -10.89 14.67 15.54
CA PHE A 311 -9.57 14.12 15.26
C PHE A 311 -9.63 12.60 15.10
N TYR A 312 -10.26 11.91 16.05
CA TYR A 312 -10.35 10.46 16.01
C TYR A 312 -11.21 9.94 14.86
N SER A 313 -12.27 10.66 14.47
CA SER A 313 -13.07 10.31 13.29
C SER A 313 -12.21 10.31 12.03
N ALA A 314 -11.41 11.36 11.82
CA ALA A 314 -10.49 11.44 10.69
C ALA A 314 -9.32 10.46 10.79
N PHE A 315 -8.72 10.30 11.97
CA PHE A 315 -7.58 9.42 12.19
C PHE A 315 -7.94 7.93 12.02
N LEU A 316 -9.10 7.50 12.55
CA LEU A 316 -9.57 6.13 12.36
C LEU A 316 -10.01 5.89 10.91
N ARG A 317 -10.58 6.91 10.24
CA ARG A 317 -11.02 6.81 8.84
C ARG A 317 -9.87 6.78 7.83
N GLY A 318 -8.92 7.71 7.96
CA GLY A 318 -7.86 7.97 6.99
C GLY A 318 -6.43 7.77 7.50
N GLY A 319 -6.26 7.18 8.68
CA GLY A 319 -4.97 6.88 9.28
C GLY A 319 -4.16 8.14 9.59
N VAL A 320 -2.83 8.04 9.45
CA VAL A 320 -1.90 9.16 9.69
C VAL A 320 -2.26 10.37 8.82
N GLN A 321 -2.65 10.15 7.56
CA GLN A 321 -3.00 11.24 6.63
C GLN A 321 -4.24 12.00 7.11
N GLY A 322 -5.28 11.29 7.57
CA GLY A 322 -6.48 11.92 8.14
C GLY A 322 -6.18 12.72 9.41
N GLY A 323 -5.40 12.14 10.32
CA GLY A 323 -5.00 12.83 11.57
C GLY A 323 -4.18 14.10 11.31
N VAL A 324 -3.17 14.03 10.45
CA VAL A 324 -2.34 15.18 10.06
C VAL A 324 -3.18 16.25 9.35
N TRP A 325 -4.05 15.85 8.42
CA TRP A 325 -4.89 16.78 7.66
C TRP A 325 -5.80 17.61 8.56
N VAL A 326 -6.43 17.01 9.58
CA VAL A 326 -7.28 17.75 10.54
C VAL A 326 -6.47 18.81 11.29
N ILE A 327 -5.30 18.43 11.80
CA ILE A 327 -4.45 19.34 12.59
C ILE A 327 -3.95 20.50 11.72
N ASP A 328 -3.50 20.21 10.50
CA ASP A 328 -3.01 21.23 9.58
C ASP A 328 -4.14 22.16 9.12
N THR A 329 -5.35 21.62 8.89
CA THR A 329 -6.52 22.42 8.51
C THR A 329 -6.94 23.36 9.63
N VAL A 330 -7.02 22.87 10.87
CA VAL A 330 -7.32 23.69 12.04
C VAL A 330 -6.31 24.81 12.23
N ARG A 331 -5.01 24.50 12.12
CA ARG A 331 -3.95 25.51 12.26
C ARG A 331 -4.02 26.55 11.15
N SER A 332 -4.08 26.12 9.90
CA SER A 332 -4.15 27.03 8.76
C SER A 332 -5.38 27.95 8.85
N PHE A 333 -6.53 27.42 9.28
CA PHE A 333 -7.73 28.22 9.45
C PHE A 333 -7.59 29.28 10.55
N VAL A 334 -7.00 28.91 11.70
CA VAL A 334 -6.77 29.84 12.82
C VAL A 334 -5.70 30.89 12.51
N GLU A 335 -4.63 30.50 11.81
CA GLU A 335 -3.58 31.43 11.34
C GLU A 335 -4.14 32.47 10.36
N ASN A 336 -5.14 32.11 9.57
CA ASN A 336 -5.86 33.01 8.68
C ASN A 336 -7.02 33.77 9.37
N GLY A 337 -7.07 33.78 10.70
CA GLY A 337 -8.00 34.56 11.50
C GLY A 337 -9.33 33.88 11.83
N GLY A 338 -9.54 32.65 11.35
CA GLY A 338 -10.71 31.82 11.66
C GLY A 338 -10.71 31.33 13.12
N ARG A 339 -11.84 30.75 13.54
CA ARG A 339 -12.00 30.10 14.84
C ARG A 339 -12.17 28.60 14.67
N ALA A 340 -11.35 27.79 15.35
CA ALA A 340 -11.39 26.33 15.20
C ALA A 340 -12.80 25.72 15.44
N GLU A 341 -13.61 26.31 16.31
CA GLU A 341 -14.99 25.90 16.56
C GLU A 341 -15.90 25.97 15.32
N GLU A 342 -15.61 26.83 14.35
CA GLU A 342 -16.37 26.90 13.08
C GLU A 342 -16.13 25.64 12.23
N LEU A 343 -14.89 25.16 12.18
CA LEU A 343 -14.57 23.88 11.53
C LEU A 343 -15.19 22.71 12.31
N PHE A 344 -15.14 22.77 13.65
CA PHE A 344 -15.70 21.67 14.45
C PHE A 344 -17.20 21.51 14.26
N LYS A 345 -17.94 22.61 14.20
CA LYS A 345 -19.38 22.58 13.89
C LYS A 345 -19.66 22.05 12.48
N LYS A 346 -18.76 22.31 11.52
CA LYS A 346 -18.90 21.81 10.15
C LYS A 346 -18.77 20.29 10.10
N TRP A 347 -17.81 19.72 10.83
CA TRP A 347 -17.48 18.29 10.82
C TRP A 347 -18.19 17.43 11.88
N GLU A 348 -19.07 18.03 12.69
CA GLU A 348 -19.89 17.31 13.67
C GLU A 348 -21.14 16.66 13.02
N ASN A 349 -21.56 17.17 11.86
CA ASN A 349 -22.63 16.59 11.03
C ASN A 349 -22.10 15.45 10.16
#